data_AF-A0A934I809-F1
#
_entry.id   AF-A0A934I809-F1
#
_cell.length_a   1.000
_cell.length_b   1.000
_cell.length_c   1.000
_cell.angle_alpha   90.00
_cell.angle_beta   90.00
_cell.angle_gamma   90.00
#
_symmetry.space_group_name_H-M   'P 1'
#
loop_
_entity.id
_entity.type
_entity.pdbx_description
1 polymer ?
#
loop_
_entity_poly.entity_id
_entity_poly.type
_entity_poly.pdbx_seq_one_letter_code
_entity_poly.pdbx_strand_id
1 'polypeptide(L)'
;MADYREVSQEYAQGAIKAALWANGGMAFAILSQLSSLSEFMGPETVATASLIGCVGVLAGLITWLLAFFSTRYVDRTIQGEEESFEVANRFMLCGVAAFACSLLCFIIAPIVILFGI
;
A
#
# COMPACT_ATOMS: atom_id res chain seq x y z
N MET A 1 15.48 23.94 -16.38
CA MET A 1 14.36 23.85 -15.42
C MET A 1 13.83 22.44 -15.58
N ALA A 2 13.96 21.57 -14.58
CA ALA A 2 13.47 20.19 -14.70
C ALA A 2 11.96 20.25 -14.93
N ASP A 3 11.46 19.52 -15.93
CA ASP A 3 10.03 19.43 -16.17
C ASP A 3 9.42 18.73 -14.94
N TYR A 4 8.56 19.44 -14.22
CA TYR A 4 7.91 18.92 -13.01
C TYR A 4 7.17 17.60 -13.30
N ARG A 5 6.78 17.38 -14.56
CA ARG A 5 6.18 16.14 -15.03
C ARG A 5 7.14 14.96 -14.96
N GLU A 6 8.37 15.09 -15.45
CA GLU A 6 9.37 14.02 -15.41
C GLU A 6 9.67 13.59 -13.97
N VAL A 7 9.89 14.57 -13.10
CA VAL A 7 10.16 14.33 -11.67
C VAL A 7 8.99 13.62 -10.99
N SER A 8 7.75 14.04 -11.27
CA SER A 8 6.55 13.40 -10.73
C SER A 8 6.36 11.95 -11.22
N GLN A 9 6.71 11.68 -12.48
CA GLN A 9 6.61 10.36 -13.08
C GLN A 9 7.67 9.41 -12.52
N GLU A 10 8.91 9.86 -12.33
CA GLU A 10 9.95 9.06 -11.68
C GLU A 10 9.58 8.71 -10.24
N TYR A 11 9.07 9.66 -9.46
CA TYR A 11 8.60 9.38 -8.10
C TYR A 11 7.43 8.39 -8.09
N ALA A 12 6.47 8.53 -9.02
CA ALA A 12 5.37 7.59 -9.16
C ALA A 12 5.86 6.17 -9.52
N GLN A 13 6.82 6.04 -10.44
CA GLN A 13 7.42 4.75 -10.80
C GLN A 13 8.21 4.12 -9.65
N GLY A 14 8.96 4.94 -8.90
CA GLY A 14 9.66 4.50 -7.70
C GLY A 14 8.70 3.97 -6.63
N ALA A 15 7.60 4.69 -6.39
CA ALA A 15 6.55 4.26 -5.47
C ALA A 15 5.86 2.96 -5.93
N ILE A 16 5.57 2.82 -7.24
CA ILE A 16 5.01 1.58 -7.81
C ILE A 16 5.93 0.39 -7.52
N LYS A 17 7.22 0.52 -7.83
CA LYS A 17 8.19 -0.55 -7.64
C LYS A 17 8.28 -0.92 -6.16
N ALA A 18 8.38 0.07 -5.27
CA ALA A 18 8.44 -0.16 -3.83
C ALA A 18 7.19 -0.88 -3.30
N ALA A 19 5.99 -0.47 -3.73
CA ALA A 19 4.75 -1.13 -3.35
C ALA A 19 4.66 -2.56 -3.88
N LEU A 20 5.07 -2.80 -5.13
CA LEU A 20 5.08 -4.14 -5.73
C LEU A 20 6.05 -5.07 -4.99
N TRP A 21 7.23 -4.57 -4.61
CA TRP A 21 8.20 -5.32 -3.81
C TRP A 21 7.73 -5.59 -2.39
N ALA A 22 7.17 -4.60 -1.70
CA ALA A 22 6.67 -4.77 -0.34
C ALA A 22 5.50 -5.78 -0.30
N ASN A 23 4.53 -5.63 -1.21
CA ASN A 23 3.37 -6.49 -1.28
C ASN A 23 3.72 -7.90 -1.78
N GLY A 24 4.51 -8.00 -2.85
CA GLY A 24 4.94 -9.28 -3.42
C GLY A 24 5.87 -10.06 -2.49
N GLY A 25 6.81 -9.36 -1.85
CA GLY A 25 7.71 -9.96 -0.85
C GLY A 25 6.94 -10.48 0.37
N MET A 26 5.95 -9.73 0.86
CA MET A 26 5.11 -10.16 1.98
C MET A 26 4.23 -11.36 1.62
N ALA A 27 3.57 -11.32 0.45
CA ALA A 27 2.76 -12.45 -0.01
C ALA A 27 3.59 -13.73 -0.17
N PHE A 28 4.80 -13.61 -0.74
CA PHE A 28 5.71 -14.74 -0.86
C PHE A 28 6.19 -15.25 0.49
N ALA A 29 6.56 -14.36 1.41
CA ALA A 29 6.98 -14.72 2.77
C ALA A 29 5.88 -15.47 3.55
N ILE A 30 4.62 -15.00 3.46
CA ILE A 30 3.47 -15.67 4.08
C ILE A 30 3.25 -17.05 3.47
N LEU A 31 3.16 -17.15 2.14
CA LEU A 31 2.86 -18.41 1.46
C LEU A 31 3.97 -19.46 1.64
N SER A 32 5.24 -19.04 1.62
CA SER A 32 6.38 -19.93 1.81
C SER A 32 6.52 -20.47 3.23
N GLN A 33 5.99 -19.75 4.23
CA GLN A 33 6.09 -20.14 5.63
C GLN A 33 4.79 -20.74 6.20
N LEU A 34 3.69 -20.69 5.44
CA LEU A 34 2.36 -21.06 5.93
C LEU A 34 2.30 -22.53 6.39
N SER A 35 2.89 -23.45 5.62
CA SER A 35 2.91 -24.88 5.95
C SER A 35 3.71 -25.17 7.23
N SER A 36 4.80 -24.45 7.42
CA SER A 36 5.67 -24.57 8.59
C SER A 36 4.99 -23.99 9.83
N LEU A 37 4.28 -22.87 9.69
CA LEU A 37 3.58 -22.19 10.77
C LEU A 37 2.37 -22.99 11.27
N SER A 38 1.64 -23.67 10.38
CA SER A 38 0.47 -24.48 10.76
C SER A 38 0.78 -25.68 11.67
N GLU A 39 2.05 -26.09 11.75
CA GLU A 39 2.48 -27.16 12.66
C GLU A 39 2.67 -26.67 14.11
N PHE A 40 2.93 -25.37 14.31
CA PHE A 40 3.26 -24.80 15.62
C PHE A 40 2.19 -23.83 16.17
N MET A 41 1.28 -23.37 15.31
CA MET A 41 0.27 -22.36 15.63
C MET A 41 -1.14 -22.91 15.38
N GLY A 42 -2.10 -22.42 16.17
CA GLY A 42 -3.51 -22.72 15.93
C GLY A 42 -3.97 -22.20 14.55
N PRO A 43 -4.88 -22.90 13.87
CA PRO A 43 -5.36 -22.49 12.55
C PRO A 43 -6.01 -21.10 12.57
N GLU A 44 -6.62 -20.71 13.70
CA GLU A 44 -7.24 -19.39 13.90
C GLU A 44 -6.22 -18.26 13.89
N THR A 45 -5.08 -18.42 14.57
CA THR A 45 -3.98 -17.44 14.57
C THR A 45 -3.39 -17.27 13.18
N VAL A 46 -3.13 -18.38 12.49
CA VAL A 46 -2.58 -18.35 11.13
C VAL A 46 -3.56 -17.66 10.16
N ALA A 47 -4.85 -17.98 10.26
CA ALA A 47 -5.89 -17.35 9.44
C ALA A 47 -6.00 -15.84 9.73
N THR A 48 -6.02 -15.44 10.99
CA THR A 48 -6.16 -14.04 11.41
C THR A 48 -4.95 -13.21 10.96
N ALA A 49 -3.73 -13.69 11.21
CA ALA A 49 -2.51 -13.00 10.76
C ALA A 49 -2.45 -12.88 9.23
N SER A 50 -2.86 -13.93 8.51
CA SER A 50 -2.90 -13.91 7.05
C SER A 50 -3.91 -12.91 6.51
N LEU A 51 -5.11 -12.84 7.12
CA LEU A 51 -6.14 -11.86 6.74
C LEU A 51 -5.67 -10.43 6.96
N ILE A 52 -5.03 -10.14 8.10
CA ILE A 52 -4.45 -8.82 8.38
C ILE A 52 -3.38 -8.48 7.35
N GLY A 53 -2.50 -9.44 7.02
CA GLY A 53 -1.51 -9.29 5.95
C GLY A 53 -2.15 -8.97 4.59
N CYS A 54 -3.19 -9.69 4.20
CA CYS A 54 -3.94 -9.44 2.97
C CYS A 54 -4.57 -8.04 2.93
N VAL A 55 -5.15 -7.57 4.03
CA VAL A 55 -5.69 -6.20 4.14
C VAL A 55 -4.58 -5.18 3.97
N GLY A 56 -3.41 -5.42 4.59
CA GLY A 56 -2.23 -4.57 4.43
C GLY A 56 -1.76 -4.48 2.98
N VAL A 57 -1.72 -5.61 2.28
CA VAL A 57 -1.36 -5.68 0.87
C VAL A 57 -2.36 -4.91 -0.01
N LEU A 58 -3.66 -5.12 0.21
CA LEU A 58 -4.71 -4.40 -0.51
C LEU A 58 -4.64 -2.89 -0.28
N ALA A 59 -4.42 -2.45 0.96
CA ALA A 59 -4.23 -1.03 1.28
C ALA A 59 -3.00 -0.44 0.58
N GLY A 60 -1.90 -1.20 0.51
CA GLY A 60 -0.70 -0.83 -0.24
C GLY A 60 -0.97 -0.67 -1.74
N LEU A 61 -1.76 -1.57 -2.34
CA LEU A 61 -2.17 -1.45 -3.75
C LEU A 61 -3.08 -0.25 -4.01
N ILE A 62 -4.03 0.03 -3.10
CA ILE A 62 -4.93 1.18 -3.20
C ILE A 62 -4.16 2.50 -3.14
N THR A 63 -3.09 2.56 -2.34
CA THR A 63 -2.21 3.74 -2.24
C THR A 63 -1.72 4.17 -3.63
N TRP A 64 -1.38 3.22 -4.50
CA TRP A 64 -0.96 3.53 -5.86
C TRP A 64 -2.06 4.16 -6.71
N LEU A 65 -3.26 3.58 -6.69
CA LEU A 65 -4.41 4.13 -7.43
C LEU A 65 -4.70 5.56 -6.99
N LEU A 66 -4.67 5.80 -5.68
CA LEU A 66 -4.89 7.13 -5.10
C LEU A 66 -3.79 8.13 -5.49
N ALA A 67 -2.53 7.71 -5.48
CA ALA A 67 -1.42 8.54 -5.96
C ALA A 67 -1.57 8.90 -7.45
N PHE A 68 -1.96 7.93 -8.29
CA PHE A 68 -2.22 8.17 -9.71
C PHE A 68 -3.37 9.16 -9.93
N PHE A 69 -4.49 9.02 -9.21
CA PHE A 69 -5.56 10.00 -9.31
C PHE A 69 -5.12 11.37 -8.82
N SER A 70 -4.40 11.45 -7.70
CA SER A 70 -3.86 12.70 -7.17
C SER A 70 -3.04 13.43 -8.23
N THR A 71 -2.06 12.76 -8.86
CA THR A 71 -1.23 13.39 -9.90
C THR A 71 -2.02 13.76 -11.15
N ARG A 72 -2.99 12.92 -11.56
CA ARG A 72 -3.85 13.25 -12.70
C ARG A 72 -4.69 14.50 -12.46
N TYR A 73 -5.25 14.69 -11.27
CA TYR A 73 -6.02 15.89 -10.95
C TYR A 73 -5.12 17.14 -10.83
N VAL A 74 -3.87 17.00 -10.36
CA VAL A 74 -2.87 18.09 -10.43
C VAL A 74 -2.64 18.51 -11.88
N ASP A 75 -2.38 17.56 -12.77
CA ASP A 75 -2.17 17.83 -14.21
C ASP A 75 -3.36 18.56 -14.83
N ARG A 76 -4.60 18.11 -14.53
CA ARG A 76 -5.83 18.73 -15.03
C ARG A 76 -6.00 20.16 -14.52
N THR A 77 -5.67 20.41 -13.25
CA THR A 77 -5.72 21.76 -12.66
C THR A 77 -4.70 22.69 -13.34
N ILE A 78 -3.48 22.21 -13.60
CA ILE A 78 -2.44 22.98 -14.33
C ILE A 78 -2.89 23.29 -15.78
N GLN A 79 -3.62 22.37 -16.41
CA GLN A 79 -4.17 22.55 -17.76
C GLN A 79 -5.43 23.44 -17.80
N GLY A 80 -5.93 23.89 -16.64
CA GLY A 80 -7.16 24.69 -16.54
C GLY A 80 -8.46 23.89 -16.73
N GLU A 81 -8.39 22.56 -16.68
CA GLU A 81 -9.57 21.67 -16.76
C GLU A 81 -10.30 21.54 -15.40
N GLU A 82 -9.63 21.89 -14.31
CA GLU A 82 -10.15 21.87 -12.95
C GLU A 82 -9.85 23.22 -12.28
N GLU A 83 -10.80 23.76 -11.53
CA GLU A 83 -10.67 25.08 -10.90
C GLU A 83 -9.75 25.09 -9.66
N SER A 84 -9.55 23.92 -9.03
CA SER A 84 -8.79 23.83 -7.78
C SER A 84 -8.08 22.50 -7.59
N PHE A 85 -7.04 22.52 -6.75
CA PHE A 85 -6.29 21.32 -6.32
C PHE A 85 -7.01 20.51 -5.23
N GLU A 86 -8.23 20.86 -4.82
CA GLU A 86 -8.90 20.17 -3.70
C GLU A 86 -9.07 18.67 -3.94
N VAL A 87 -9.48 18.29 -5.14
CA VAL A 87 -9.70 16.88 -5.50
C VAL A 87 -8.38 16.11 -5.45
N ALA A 88 -7.30 16.69 -5.99
CA ALA A 88 -5.97 16.12 -5.90
C ALA A 88 -5.53 15.92 -4.44
N ASN A 89 -5.72 16.94 -3.59
CA ASN A 89 -5.36 16.87 -2.17
C ASN A 89 -6.14 15.78 -1.42
N ARG A 90 -7.43 15.57 -1.74
CA ARG A 90 -8.21 14.47 -1.15
C ARG A 90 -7.63 13.11 -1.52
N PHE A 91 -7.29 12.89 -2.80
CA PHE A 91 -6.65 11.66 -3.23
C PHE A 91 -5.28 11.45 -2.57
N MET A 92 -4.47 12.49 -2.44
CA MET A 92 -3.21 12.44 -1.71
C MET A 92 -3.42 12.02 -0.25
N LEU A 93 -4.36 12.65 0.47
CA LEU A 93 -4.65 12.35 1.88
C LEU A 93 -5.14 10.91 2.04
N CYS A 94 -6.07 10.46 1.20
CA CYS A 94 -6.52 9.08 1.18
C CYS A 94 -5.36 8.11 0.92
N GLY A 95 -4.44 8.47 0.01
CA GLY A 95 -3.24 7.70 -0.29
C GLY A 95 -2.34 7.54 0.93
N VAL A 96 -2.09 8.63 1.66
CA VAL A 96 -1.33 8.61 2.93
C VAL A 96 -2.03 7.73 3.97
N ALA A 97 -3.34 7.81 4.11
CA ALA A 97 -4.11 6.97 5.04
C ALA A 97 -4.04 5.48 4.66
N ALA A 98 -4.16 5.16 3.37
CA ALA A 98 -4.03 3.78 2.88
C ALA A 98 -2.62 3.22 3.12
N PHE A 99 -1.59 4.04 2.91
CA PHE A 99 -0.20 3.67 3.21
C PHE A 99 0.01 3.40 4.70
N ALA A 100 -0.49 4.29 5.58
CA ALA A 100 -0.40 4.10 7.02
C ALA A 100 -1.13 2.82 7.46
N CYS A 101 -2.31 2.53 6.91
CA CYS A 101 -3.04 1.29 7.15
C CYS A 101 -2.23 0.06 6.72
N SER A 102 -1.59 0.11 5.55
CA SER A 102 -0.71 -0.95 5.04
C SER A 102 0.45 -1.22 6.00
N LEU A 103 1.13 -0.17 6.49
CA LEU A 103 2.20 -0.28 7.47
C LEU A 103 1.72 -0.86 8.81
N LEU A 104 0.57 -0.43 9.30
CA LEU A 104 -0.01 -0.97 10.54
C LEU A 104 -0.29 -2.47 10.39
N CYS A 105 -0.90 -2.89 9.29
CA CYS A 105 -1.16 -4.30 9.02
C CYS A 105 0.14 -5.12 8.93
N PHE A 106 1.17 -4.57 8.30
CA PHE A 106 2.50 -5.20 8.22
C PHE A 106 3.13 -5.43 9.61
N ILE A 107 2.88 -4.53 10.57
CA ILE A 107 3.39 -4.66 11.94
C ILE A 107 2.49 -5.59 12.77
N ILE A 108 1.17 -5.49 12.62
CA ILE A 108 0.21 -6.24 13.43
C ILE A 108 0.19 -7.73 13.05
N ALA A 109 0.26 -8.08 11.77
CA ALA A 109 0.23 -9.47 11.33
C ALA A 109 1.31 -10.36 12.01
N PRO A 110 2.61 -9.99 12.04
CA PRO A 110 3.61 -10.77 12.76
C PRO A 110 3.46 -10.72 14.28
N ILE A 111 2.88 -9.65 14.85
CA ILE A 111 2.56 -9.59 16.29
C ILE A 111 1.51 -10.64 16.65
N VAL A 112 0.46 -10.80 15.84
CA VAL A 112 -0.57 -11.84 16.04
C VAL A 112 0.06 -13.23 16.03
N ILE A 113 0.98 -13.49 15.08
CA ILE A 113 1.75 -14.75 15.04
C ILE A 113 2.59 -14.91 16.31
N LEU A 114 3.31 -13.85 16.75
CA LEU A 114 4.21 -13.91 17.89
C LEU A 114 3.49 -14.27 19.20
N PHE A 115 2.28 -13.75 19.39
CA PHE A 115 1.50 -13.94 20.61
C PHE A 115 0.47 -15.07 20.54
N GLY A 116 0.30 -15.70 19.37
CA GLY A 116 -0.67 -16.79 19.21
C GLY A 116 -2.12 -16.34 19.40
N ILE A 117 -2.44 -15.09 19.03
CA ILE A 117 -3.78 -14.50 19.16
C ILE A 117 -4.66 -14.90 17.97
#